data_AF-A0A2E9FEG2-F1
#
_entry.id   AF-A0A2E9FEG2-F1
#
_cell.length_a   1.000
_cell.length_b   1.000
_cell.length_c   1.000
_cell.angle_alpha   90.00
_cell.angle_beta   90.00
_cell.angle_gamma   90.00
#
_symmetry.space_group_name_H-M   'P 1'
#
loop_
_entity.id
_entity.type
_entity.pdbx_description
1 polymer ?
#
loop_
_entity_poly.entity_id
_entity_poly.type
_entity_poly.pdbx_seq_one_letter_code
_entity_poly.pdbx_strand_id
1 'polypeptide(L)'
;MLDFEVIFHTEIDRSVSVFNRDGFVIIRDALTPDQLALAQSGTRREMANQMAEIPVERANRGYARYSFNQQRIHLPEWYQLIDLP
;
A
#
# COMPACT_ATOMS: atom_id res chain seq x y z
N MET A 1 -0.16 15.97 -22.18
CA MET A 1 -0.01 15.69 -20.74
C MET A 1 -1.38 15.25 -20.26
N LEU A 2 -1.51 14.06 -19.67
CA LEU A 2 -2.79 13.68 -19.07
C LEU A 2 -2.96 14.54 -17.82
N ASP A 3 -4.07 15.26 -17.75
CA ASP A 3 -4.41 16.10 -16.60
C ASP A 3 -5.20 15.22 -15.62
N PHE A 4 -4.62 14.95 -14.45
CA PHE A 4 -5.23 14.08 -13.45
C PHE A 4 -5.67 14.91 -12.25
N GLU A 5 -6.91 14.71 -11.85
CA GLU A 5 -7.47 15.35 -10.69
C GLU A 5 -6.95 14.70 -9.41
N VAL A 6 -6.38 15.52 -8.52
CA VAL A 6 -5.86 15.10 -7.21
C VAL A 6 -6.81 15.63 -6.14
N ILE A 7 -7.43 14.72 -5.38
CA ILE A 7 -8.55 15.01 -4.48
C ILE A 7 -8.11 14.79 -3.03
N PHE A 8 -8.55 15.62 -2.08
CA PHE A 8 -8.26 15.36 -0.67
C PHE A 8 -9.02 14.14 -0.15
N HIS A 9 -8.43 13.38 0.77
CA HIS A 9 -9.05 12.16 1.33
C HIS A 9 -10.43 12.40 1.98
N THR A 10 -10.75 13.63 2.37
CA THR A 10 -12.05 14.02 2.95
C THR A 10 -13.15 14.28 1.90
N GLU A 11 -12.80 14.42 0.62
CA GLU A 11 -13.75 14.74 -0.46
C GLU A 11 -14.33 13.46 -1.10
N ILE A 12 -15.10 12.71 -0.32
CA ILE A 12 -15.61 11.37 -0.70
C ILE A 12 -16.51 11.44 -1.94
N ASP A 13 -17.51 12.33 -1.96
CA ASP A 13 -18.45 12.44 -3.08
C ASP A 13 -17.74 12.79 -4.40
N ARG A 14 -16.71 13.65 -4.31
CA ARG A 14 -15.90 14.02 -5.47
C ARG A 14 -15.06 12.85 -5.94
N SER A 15 -14.47 12.10 -5.03
CA SER A 15 -13.75 10.87 -5.32
C SER A 15 -14.63 9.85 -6.03
N VAL A 16 -15.87 9.64 -5.57
CA VAL A 16 -16.84 8.75 -6.23
C VAL A 16 -17.19 9.25 -7.63
N SER A 17 -17.41 10.55 -7.80
CA SER A 17 -17.71 11.14 -9.12
C SER A 17 -16.56 10.94 -10.11
N VAL A 18 -15.32 11.18 -9.68
CA VAL A 18 -14.12 10.99 -10.51
C VAL A 18 -13.88 9.52 -10.80
N PHE A 19 -14.05 8.63 -9.83
CA PHE A 19 -13.94 7.19 -10.04
C PHE A 19 -14.92 6.69 -11.10
N ASN A 20 -16.18 7.13 -11.02
CA ASN A 20 -17.20 6.74 -12.00
C ASN A 20 -16.91 7.29 -13.41
N ARG A 21 -16.24 8.45 -13.51
CA ARG A 21 -15.87 9.08 -14.79
C ARG A 21 -14.63 8.42 -15.40
N ASP A 22 -13.58 8.21 -14.61
CA ASP A 22 -12.22 7.90 -15.08
C ASP A 22 -11.78 6.46 -14.79
N GLY A 23 -12.50 5.74 -13.92
CA GLY A 23 -12.16 4.39 -13.48
C GLY A 23 -11.05 4.33 -12.41
N PHE A 24 -10.50 5.47 -11.99
CA PHE A 24 -9.54 5.60 -10.90
C PHE A 24 -9.61 6.97 -10.24
N VAL A 25 -8.98 7.13 -9.07
CA VAL A 25 -8.86 8.39 -8.35
C VAL A 25 -7.45 8.51 -7.78
N ILE A 26 -6.90 9.74 -7.77
CA ILE A 26 -5.67 10.05 -7.05
C ILE A 26 -6.04 10.81 -5.77
N ILE A 27 -5.83 10.17 -4.63
CA ILE A 27 -6.09 10.77 -3.31
C ILE A 27 -4.79 11.38 -2.77
N ARG A 28 -4.89 12.63 -2.35
CA ARG A 28 -3.84 13.35 -1.64
C ARG A 28 -3.95 13.09 -0.14
N ASP A 29 -2.79 13.03 0.51
CA ASP A 29 -2.65 12.95 1.96
C ASP A 29 -3.41 11.77 2.58
N ALA A 30 -3.51 10.65 1.85
CA ALA A 30 -4.12 9.41 2.33
C ALA A 30 -3.38 8.81 3.55
N LEU A 31 -2.10 9.16 3.73
CA LEU A 31 -1.28 8.81 4.87
C LEU A 31 -0.59 10.07 5.39
N THR A 32 -0.46 10.20 6.70
CA THR A 32 0.45 11.18 7.29
C THR A 32 1.91 10.82 6.97
N PRO A 33 2.85 11.79 7.05
CA PRO A 33 4.28 11.50 6.87
C PRO A 33 4.80 10.35 7.75
N ASP A 34 4.32 10.27 8.99
CA ASP A 34 4.73 9.24 9.95
C ASP A 34 4.16 7.87 9.59
N GLN A 35 2.89 7.80 9.16
CA GLN A 35 2.28 6.56 8.68
C GLN A 35 3.00 6.03 7.44
N LEU A 36 3.36 6.93 6.51
CA LEU A 36 4.14 6.57 5.33
C LEU A 36 5.54 6.07 5.70
N ALA A 37 6.24 6.73 6.62
CA ALA A 37 7.55 6.30 7.09
C ALA A 37 7.50 4.93 7.78
N LEU A 38 6.48 4.68 8.59
CA LEU A 38 6.23 3.39 9.23
C LEU A 38 5.97 2.29 8.18
N ALA A 39 5.10 2.57 7.19
CA ALA A 39 4.78 1.62 6.12
C ALA A 39 6.04 1.23 5.32
N GLN A 40 6.84 2.23 4.93
CA GLN A 40 8.06 2.01 4.15
C GLN A 40 9.12 1.24 4.93
N SER A 41 9.38 1.62 6.18
CA SER A 41 10.41 0.97 7.00
C SER A 41 10.04 -0.49 7.32
N GLY A 42 8.79 -0.73 7.74
CA GLY A 42 8.28 -2.07 8.00
C GLY A 42 8.29 -2.96 6.74
N THR A 43 7.82 -2.45 5.60
CA THR A 43 7.88 -3.20 4.32
C THR A 43 9.30 -3.60 3.95
N ARG A 44 10.29 -2.69 4.05
CA ARG A 44 11.69 -3.01 3.75
C ARG A 44 12.25 -4.09 4.68
N ARG A 45 11.96 -4.01 5.98
CA ARG A 45 12.36 -5.04 6.96
C ARG A 45 11.76 -6.39 6.60
N GLU A 46 10.47 -6.41 6.33
CA GLU A 46 9.72 -7.63 6.03
C GLU A 46 10.12 -8.28 4.70
N MET A 47 10.49 -7.48 3.69
CA MET A 47 11.12 -7.97 2.46
C MET A 47 12.47 -8.63 2.74
N ALA A 48 13.34 -7.96 3.51
CA ALA A 48 14.66 -8.49 3.84
C ALA A 48 14.57 -9.83 4.59
N ASN A 49 13.67 -9.91 5.57
CA ASN A 49 13.40 -11.15 6.32
C ASN A 49 12.96 -12.29 5.38
N GLN A 50 12.03 -12.00 4.46
CA GLN A 50 11.49 -13.01 3.56
C GLN A 50 12.52 -13.49 2.54
N MET A 51 13.33 -12.59 1.99
CA MET A 51 14.40 -12.94 1.04
C MET A 51 15.57 -13.67 1.71
N ALA A 52 15.77 -13.48 3.02
CA ALA A 52 16.74 -14.26 3.79
C ALA A 52 16.24 -15.67 4.10
N GLU A 53 14.93 -15.84 4.32
CA GLU A 53 14.31 -17.12 4.65
C GLU A 53 14.08 -18.01 3.41
N ILE A 54 13.65 -17.40 2.29
CA ILE A 54 13.24 -18.13 1.10
C ILE A 54 14.15 -17.70 -0.06
N PRO A 55 14.94 -18.62 -0.65
CA PRO A 55 15.71 -18.34 -1.86
C PRO A 55 14.83 -17.92 -3.04
N VAL A 56 15.38 -17.12 -3.95
CA VAL A 56 14.66 -16.53 -5.08
C VAL A 56 13.99 -17.56 -6.00
N GLU A 57 14.60 -18.73 -6.14
CA GLU A 57 14.11 -19.86 -6.95
C GLU A 57 12.88 -20.53 -6.32
N ARG A 58 12.70 -20.35 -5.01
CA ARG A 58 11.60 -20.92 -4.21
C ARG A 58 10.67 -19.85 -3.64
N ALA A 59 10.73 -18.63 -4.16
CA ALA A 59 9.88 -17.54 -3.72
C ALA A 59 8.38 -17.95 -3.76
N ASN A 60 7.62 -17.49 -2.76
CA ASN A 60 6.32 -18.06 -2.43
C ASN A 60 5.18 -17.75 -3.43
N ARG A 61 5.45 -17.02 -4.52
CA ARG A 61 4.52 -16.75 -5.63
C ARG A 61 5.11 -17.07 -7.01
N GLY A 62 6.06 -18.00 -7.06
CA GLY A 62 6.80 -18.37 -8.26
C GLY A 62 8.13 -17.63 -8.34
N TYR A 63 8.91 -17.95 -9.37
CA TYR A 63 10.28 -17.45 -9.52
C TYR A 63 10.38 -15.94 -9.30
N ALA A 64 11.23 -15.53 -8.36
CA ALA A 64 11.48 -14.13 -7.97
C ALA A 64 10.25 -13.33 -7.53
N ARG A 65 9.13 -14.00 -7.19
CA ARG A 65 7.89 -13.35 -6.75
C ARG A 65 7.59 -13.70 -5.30
N TYR A 66 7.64 -12.67 -4.46
CA TYR A 66 7.24 -12.76 -3.05
C TYR A 66 5.88 -12.10 -2.84
N SER A 67 5.05 -12.69 -1.99
CA SER A 67 3.91 -12.03 -1.37
C SER A 67 4.05 -12.00 0.14
N PHE A 68 3.63 -10.88 0.73
CA PHE A 68 3.33 -10.79 2.14
C PHE A 68 2.00 -11.49 2.40
N ASN A 69 2.02 -12.59 3.16
CA ASN A 69 0.80 -13.31 3.50
C ASN A 69 -0.05 -12.49 4.51
N GLN A 70 -1.35 -12.81 4.59
CA GLN A 70 -2.30 -12.19 5.56
C GLN A 70 -1.83 -12.26 7.02
N GLN A 71 -0.91 -13.18 7.32
CA GLN A 71 -0.29 -13.31 8.63
C GLN A 71 0.44 -12.04 9.11
N ARG A 72 0.77 -11.08 8.24
CA ARG A 72 1.46 -9.83 8.64
C ARG A 72 0.52 -8.70 9.09
N ILE A 73 -0.80 -8.89 9.05
CA ILE A 73 -1.80 -7.89 9.44
C ILE A 73 -1.61 -7.39 10.90
N HIS A 74 -1.04 -8.22 11.78
CA HIS A 74 -0.75 -7.84 13.17
C HIS A 74 0.46 -6.90 13.32
N LEU A 75 1.29 -6.75 12.29
CA LEU A 75 2.45 -5.87 12.35
C LEU A 75 2.00 -4.40 12.20
N PRO A 76 2.58 -3.45 12.96
CA PRO A 76 2.13 -2.06 12.99
C PRO A 76 2.02 -1.42 11.61
N GLU A 77 2.98 -1.70 10.72
CA GLU A 77 3.03 -1.12 9.39
C GLU A 77 1.88 -1.56 8.45
N TRP A 78 1.28 -2.74 8.69
CA TRP A 78 0.08 -3.22 7.99
C TRP A 78 -1.20 -2.85 8.75
N TYR A 79 -1.17 -2.98 10.07
CA TYR A 79 -2.33 -2.72 10.93
C TYR A 79 -2.86 -1.28 10.76
N GLN A 80 -1.95 -0.30 10.64
CA GLN A 80 -2.31 1.10 10.44
C GLN A 80 -3.15 1.36 9.17
N LEU A 81 -3.20 0.43 8.21
CA LEU A 81 -3.86 0.60 6.91
C LEU A 81 -5.30 0.05 6.87
N ILE A 82 -5.78 -0.58 7.95
CA ILE A 82 -7.09 -1.26 7.96
C ILE A 82 -8.24 -0.27 8.12
N ASP A 83 -8.03 0.80 8.87
CA ASP A 83 -9.05 1.79 9.22
C ASP A 83 -8.41 3.19 9.25
N LEU A 84 -8.03 3.65 8.06
CA LEU A 84 -7.48 5.00 7.89
C LEU A 84 -8.59 6.04 8.05
N PRO A 85 -8.35 7.15 8.78
CA PRO A 85 -9.36 8.17 9.07
C PRO A 85 -9.78 9.00 7.86
#